data_AF-A0A819M2M8-F1
#
_entry.id   AF-A0A819M2M8-F1
#
_cell.length_a   1.000
_cell.length_b   1.000
_cell.length_c   1.000
_cell.angle_alpha   90.00
_cell.angle_beta   90.00
_cell.angle_gamma   90.00
#
_symmetry.space_group_name_H-M   'P 1'
#
loop_
_entity.id
_entity.type
_entity.pdbx_description
1 polymer ?
#
loop_
_entity_poly.entity_id
_entity_poly.type
_entity_poly.pdbx_seq_one_letter_code
_entity_poly.pdbx_strand_id
1 'polypeptide(L)'
;MELWKNYTNKLAHQWGTLDIEIFERPRSLYYGDPQLSPITNTEEPQYPLWKHLLKKYLVSYPLMLVCVAISLIMYFTYCGIQQSTDEKYPFNDSVLFIHAKSMRMAPSLGYSLLIGPVNLAYKRLATFLTDLENHRLQSSYENNLTSKLFIFFFINCFVGLFYQAFFNANFANVTQLLTSMVIVNAILLKFTEQIIPYLWKLQKKKQLIEKRSDDAQVSSAVRQLKTLTPFQGTYGDYVTIFEQYGYVALFSAVFPWVTICALVNNLFELRGDAFKYCHVYQRPFAQQSWNIGSWHYAFDILSSIAIVTNTALIAMQPTVREYFSSYTDVEYILIFVAAEHVLLAIKFFIDFAIPDVPYEVEIERVKALYESNQALRRQRANKALQAEKSIVRL
;
A
#
# COMPACT_ATOMS: atom_id res chain seq x y z
N MET A 1 12.94 7.03 3.55
CA MET A 1 12.59 5.58 3.61
C MET A 1 13.73 4.75 4.19
N GLU A 2 14.98 5.08 3.90
CA GLU A 2 16.16 4.36 4.40
C GLU A 2 16.21 4.15 5.92
N LEU A 3 15.92 5.20 6.72
CA LEU A 3 15.86 5.05 8.18
C LEU A 3 14.79 4.03 8.63
N TRP A 4 13.69 3.89 7.89
CA TRP A 4 12.67 2.89 8.18
C TRP A 4 13.15 1.48 7.87
N LYS A 5 13.93 1.25 6.80
CA LYS A 5 14.57 -0.05 6.52
C LYS A 5 15.51 -0.45 7.64
N ASN A 6 16.35 0.49 8.07
CA ASN A 6 17.28 0.30 9.18
C ASN A 6 16.55 -0.08 10.48
N TYR A 7 15.49 0.68 10.82
CA TYR A 7 14.66 0.40 11.98
C TYR A 7 13.92 -0.94 11.89
N THR A 8 13.39 -1.27 10.72
CA THR A 8 12.69 -2.54 10.46
C THR A 8 13.62 -3.73 10.62
N ASN A 9 14.85 -3.65 10.11
CA ASN A 9 15.87 -4.70 10.28
C ASN A 9 16.26 -4.87 11.75
N LYS A 10 16.38 -3.77 12.51
CA LYS A 10 16.61 -3.84 13.97
C LYS A 10 15.46 -4.54 14.71
N LEU A 11 14.21 -4.24 14.35
CA LEU A 11 13.05 -4.91 14.92
C LEU A 11 12.96 -6.39 14.53
N ALA A 12 13.16 -6.71 13.26
CA ALA A 12 13.14 -8.08 12.75
C ALA A 12 14.22 -8.94 13.44
N HIS A 13 15.39 -8.36 13.69
CA HIS A 13 16.44 -9.00 14.47
C HIS A 13 16.02 -9.26 15.92
N GLN A 14 15.48 -8.23 16.60
CA GLN A 14 14.99 -8.36 17.99
C GLN A 14 13.86 -9.40 18.14
N TRP A 15 13.01 -9.53 17.12
CA TRP A 15 11.94 -10.52 17.10
C TRP A 15 12.38 -11.90 16.58
N GLY A 16 13.64 -12.03 16.15
CA GLY A 16 14.17 -13.27 15.57
C GLY A 16 13.50 -13.66 14.25
N THR A 17 12.93 -12.71 13.52
CA THR A 17 12.30 -12.93 12.20
C THR A 17 13.21 -12.58 11.03
N LEU A 18 14.38 -11.97 11.29
CA LEU A 18 15.39 -11.67 10.27
C LEU A 18 15.98 -12.96 9.67
N ASP A 19 16.21 -12.97 8.36
CA ASP A 19 16.84 -14.07 7.61
C ASP A 19 16.20 -15.45 7.74
N ILE A 20 14.92 -15.53 8.14
CA ILE A 20 14.23 -16.81 8.06
C ILE A 20 14.00 -17.12 6.58
N GLU A 21 14.80 -18.03 6.02
CA GLU A 21 14.50 -18.74 4.79
C GLU A 21 13.28 -19.64 5.02
N ILE A 22 12.10 -19.03 5.06
CA ILE A 22 10.85 -19.77 5.20
C ILE A 22 10.66 -20.52 3.89
N PHE A 23 10.95 -21.83 3.89
CA PHE A 23 10.43 -22.70 2.86
C PHE A 23 8.90 -22.61 2.90
N GLU A 24 8.36 -21.81 1.99
CA GLU A 24 6.95 -21.51 1.94
C GLU A 24 6.23 -22.65 1.21
N ARG A 25 5.30 -23.30 1.92
CA ARG A 25 4.47 -24.35 1.31
C ARG A 25 3.56 -23.75 0.24
N PRO A 26 3.15 -24.55 -0.77
CA PRO A 26 2.13 -24.11 -1.69
C PRO A 26 0.87 -23.64 -0.95
N ARG A 27 0.27 -22.54 -1.42
CA ARG A 27 -0.98 -21.99 -0.89
C ARG A 27 -2.06 -23.06 -0.91
N SER A 28 -2.94 -23.07 0.09
CA SER A 28 -4.05 -24.05 0.18
C SER A 28 -4.98 -24.06 -1.04
N LEU A 29 -5.16 -22.90 -1.68
CA LEU A 29 -5.97 -22.72 -2.90
C LEU A 29 -5.21 -22.98 -4.20
N TYR A 30 -3.93 -23.34 -4.13
CA TYR A 30 -3.14 -23.67 -5.30
C TYR A 30 -3.51 -25.07 -5.81
N TYR A 31 -3.78 -25.19 -7.10
CA TYR A 31 -4.15 -26.45 -7.74
C TYR A 31 -3.25 -26.76 -8.93
N GLY A 32 -3.13 -28.03 -9.26
CA GLY A 32 -2.28 -28.52 -10.34
C GLY A 32 -2.25 -30.04 -10.37
N ASP A 33 -1.51 -30.59 -11.33
CA ASP A 33 -1.32 -32.03 -11.43
C ASP A 33 -0.31 -32.47 -10.36
N PRO A 34 -0.56 -33.56 -9.60
CA PRO A 34 0.35 -34.02 -8.57
C PRO A 34 1.67 -34.46 -9.20
N GLN A 35 2.78 -33.85 -8.77
CA GLN A 35 4.13 -34.19 -9.22
C GLN A 35 5.10 -34.19 -8.05
N LEU A 36 6.13 -35.03 -8.12
CA LEU A 36 7.17 -35.07 -7.11
C LEU A 36 8.01 -33.79 -7.17
N SER A 37 8.05 -33.04 -6.06
CA SER A 37 8.86 -31.83 -5.96
C SER A 37 10.35 -32.18 -5.91
N PRO A 38 11.21 -31.57 -6.75
CA PRO A 38 12.65 -31.84 -6.75
C PRO A 38 13.37 -31.29 -5.49
N ILE A 39 12.69 -30.44 -4.71
CA ILE A 39 13.26 -29.79 -3.52
C ILE A 39 12.90 -30.57 -2.26
N THR A 40 11.61 -30.88 -2.10
CA THR A 40 11.07 -31.52 -0.89
C THR A 40 10.97 -33.03 -1.01
N ASN A 41 11.07 -33.59 -2.22
CA ASN A 41 10.77 -35.00 -2.51
C ASN A 41 9.38 -35.44 -2.01
N THR A 42 8.46 -34.48 -1.88
CA THR A 42 7.06 -34.73 -1.54
C THR A 42 6.20 -34.49 -2.77
N GLU A 43 5.10 -35.24 -2.90
CA GLU A 43 4.09 -34.97 -3.91
C GLU A 43 3.43 -33.61 -3.63
N GLU A 44 3.56 -32.68 -4.57
CA GLU A 44 2.96 -31.36 -4.52
C GLU A 44 2.22 -31.11 -5.84
N PRO A 45 1.09 -30.36 -5.84
CA PRO A 45 0.47 -29.94 -7.07
C PRO A 45 1.45 -29.07 -7.88
N GLN A 46 1.53 -29.28 -9.19
CA GLN A 46 2.29 -28.43 -10.11
C GLN A 46 1.40 -27.91 -11.23
N TYR A 47 1.50 -26.61 -11.51
CA TYR A 47 0.75 -25.93 -12.55
C TYR A 47 1.67 -25.44 -13.67
N PRO A 48 1.38 -25.73 -14.96
CA PRO A 48 2.22 -25.29 -16.06
C PRO A 48 2.39 -23.77 -16.11
N LEU A 49 3.64 -23.31 -16.16
CA LEU A 49 3.97 -21.88 -16.13
C LEU A 49 3.33 -21.10 -17.29
N TRP A 50 3.30 -21.68 -18.50
CA TRP A 50 2.71 -21.00 -19.66
C TRP A 50 1.22 -20.69 -19.47
N LYS A 51 0.45 -21.56 -18.80
CA LYS A 51 -0.96 -21.32 -18.48
C LYS A 51 -1.11 -20.18 -17.47
N HIS A 52 -0.25 -20.14 -16.46
CA HIS A 52 -0.20 -19.06 -15.48
C HIS A 52 0.11 -17.72 -16.16
N LEU A 53 1.16 -17.68 -16.98
CA LEU A 53 1.60 -16.48 -17.70
C LEU A 53 0.54 -16.00 -18.69
N LEU A 54 -0.14 -16.92 -19.39
CA LEU A 54 -1.24 -16.60 -20.30
C LEU A 54 -2.39 -15.92 -19.55
N LYS A 55 -2.86 -16.49 -18.42
CA LYS A 55 -3.92 -15.86 -17.61
C LYS A 55 -3.49 -14.51 -17.04
N LYS A 56 -2.25 -14.40 -16.58
CA LYS A 56 -1.70 -13.17 -16.02
C LYS A 56 -1.63 -12.05 -17.07
N TYR A 57 -0.99 -12.29 -18.21
CA TYR A 57 -0.73 -11.24 -19.20
C TYR A 57 -1.86 -11.03 -20.22
N LEU A 58 -2.65 -12.05 -20.57
CA LEU A 58 -3.70 -11.91 -21.58
C LEU A 58 -5.11 -11.73 -21.01
N VAL A 59 -5.33 -11.99 -19.73
CA VAL A 59 -6.65 -11.79 -19.10
C VAL A 59 -6.60 -10.71 -18.02
N SER A 60 -5.70 -10.87 -17.05
CA SER A 60 -5.68 -10.04 -15.85
C SER A 60 -5.23 -8.59 -16.10
N TYR A 61 -4.06 -8.38 -16.72
CA TYR A 61 -3.57 -7.03 -17.03
C TYR A 61 -4.44 -6.26 -18.03
N PRO A 62 -4.97 -6.87 -19.11
CA PRO A 62 -5.91 -6.18 -20.00
C PRO A 62 -7.17 -5.72 -19.28
N LEU A 63 -7.74 -6.55 -18.40
CA LEU A 63 -8.93 -6.15 -17.64
C LEU A 63 -8.62 -5.02 -16.64
N MET A 64 -7.43 -5.03 -16.03
CA MET A 64 -6.95 -3.89 -15.24
C MET A 64 -6.93 -2.61 -16.08
N LEU A 65 -6.38 -2.64 -17.30
CA LEU A 65 -6.32 -1.46 -18.17
C LEU A 65 -7.71 -0.93 -18.52
N VAL A 66 -8.69 -1.82 -18.73
CA VAL A 66 -10.10 -1.42 -18.93
C VAL A 66 -10.65 -0.72 -17.69
N CYS A 67 -10.42 -1.24 -16.48
CA CYS A 67 -10.84 -0.58 -15.24
C CYS A 67 -10.18 0.80 -15.07
N VAL A 68 -8.89 0.91 -15.39
CA VAL A 68 -8.17 2.19 -15.40
C VAL A 68 -8.81 3.16 -16.40
N ALA A 69 -9.10 2.72 -17.63
CA ALA A 69 -9.77 3.58 -18.61
C ALA A 69 -11.14 4.07 -18.12
N ILE A 70 -11.94 3.21 -17.50
CA ILE A 70 -13.24 3.58 -16.91
C ILE A 70 -13.05 4.64 -15.81
N SER A 71 -12.04 4.49 -14.96
CA SER A 71 -11.76 5.47 -13.90
C SER A 71 -11.35 6.84 -14.45
N LEU A 72 -10.59 6.86 -15.55
CA LEU A 72 -10.21 8.10 -16.23
C LEU A 72 -11.42 8.77 -16.87
N ILE A 73 -12.32 8.00 -17.50
CA ILE A 73 -13.57 8.53 -18.05
C ILE A 73 -14.44 9.15 -16.95
N MET A 74 -14.54 8.49 -15.79
CA MET A 74 -15.25 9.01 -14.62
C MET A 74 -14.64 10.34 -14.14
N TYR A 75 -13.31 10.45 -14.12
CA TYR A 75 -12.61 11.68 -13.78
C TYR A 75 -12.85 12.82 -14.79
N PHE A 76 -12.77 12.54 -16.10
CA PHE A 76 -13.05 13.56 -17.13
C PHE A 76 -14.51 14.02 -17.10
N THR A 77 -15.44 13.12 -16.77
CA THR A 77 -16.84 13.47 -16.54
C THR A 77 -16.98 14.43 -15.35
N TYR A 78 -16.26 14.16 -14.25
CA TYR A 78 -16.16 15.10 -13.12
C TYR A 78 -15.63 16.47 -13.57
N CYS A 79 -14.57 16.50 -14.39
CA CYS A 79 -14.00 17.77 -14.88
C CYS A 79 -15.02 18.59 -15.68
N GLY A 80 -15.80 17.97 -16.57
CA GLY A 80 -16.84 18.66 -17.33
C GLY A 80 -17.95 19.24 -16.44
N ILE A 81 -18.35 18.50 -15.39
CA ILE A 81 -19.33 18.98 -14.41
C ILE A 81 -18.75 20.13 -13.58
N GLN A 82 -17.48 20.02 -13.17
CA GLN A 82 -16.79 21.07 -12.40
C GLN A 82 -16.72 22.36 -13.21
N GLN A 83 -16.31 22.30 -14.47
CA GLN A 83 -16.26 23.46 -15.37
C GLN A 83 -17.65 24.11 -15.53
N SER A 84 -18.68 23.31 -15.77
CA SER A 84 -20.06 23.80 -15.90
C SER A 84 -20.55 24.51 -14.62
N THR A 85 -20.10 24.03 -13.46
CA THR A 85 -20.44 24.62 -12.16
C THR A 85 -19.66 25.92 -11.91
N ASP A 86 -18.38 25.95 -12.29
CA ASP A 86 -17.52 27.13 -12.17
C ASP A 86 -18.02 28.28 -13.06
N GLU A 87 -18.51 27.97 -14.26
CA GLU A 87 -19.13 28.95 -15.18
C GLU A 87 -20.46 29.51 -14.64
N LYS A 88 -21.28 28.67 -14.01
CA LYS A 88 -22.60 29.06 -13.49
C LYS A 88 -22.52 29.87 -12.18
N TYR A 89 -21.47 29.66 -11.38
CA TYR A 89 -21.29 30.31 -10.08
C TYR A 89 -19.94 31.05 -10.02
N PRO A 90 -19.81 32.23 -10.66
CA PRO A 90 -18.59 33.04 -10.65
C PRO A 90 -18.29 33.63 -9.26
N PHE A 91 -17.03 34.02 -9.02
CA PHE A 91 -16.52 34.43 -7.70
C PHE A 91 -17.09 35.77 -7.17
N ASN A 92 -17.74 36.56 -8.02
CA ASN A 92 -18.12 37.96 -7.73
C ASN A 92 -19.54 38.16 -7.17
N ASP A 93 -20.35 37.10 -7.05
CA ASP A 93 -21.72 37.23 -6.52
C ASP A 93 -21.72 37.37 -4.99
N SER A 94 -21.78 38.62 -4.53
CA SER A 94 -21.66 39.03 -3.12
C SER A 94 -22.86 38.62 -2.23
N VAL A 95 -24.05 38.43 -2.80
CA VAL A 95 -25.27 38.18 -2.01
C VAL A 95 -25.42 36.70 -1.61
N LEU A 96 -24.66 35.79 -2.23
CA LEU A 96 -24.81 34.34 -2.00
C LEU A 96 -23.47 33.59 -1.96
N PHE A 97 -22.41 34.23 -1.47
CA PHE A 97 -21.04 33.69 -1.40
C PHE A 97 -20.97 32.26 -0.83
N ILE A 98 -21.69 31.98 0.27
CA ILE A 98 -21.71 30.65 0.90
C ILE A 98 -22.36 29.60 0.00
N HIS A 99 -23.46 29.94 -0.67
CA HIS A 99 -24.14 29.03 -1.60
C HIS A 99 -23.27 28.75 -2.82
N ALA A 100 -22.71 29.79 -3.44
CA ALA A 100 -21.85 29.66 -4.61
C ALA A 100 -20.63 28.78 -4.30
N LYS A 101 -19.98 29.00 -3.15
CA LYS A 101 -18.88 28.16 -2.67
C LYS A 101 -19.32 26.71 -2.44
N SER A 102 -20.48 26.49 -1.82
CA SER A 102 -21.00 25.14 -1.56
C SER A 102 -21.34 24.39 -2.86
N MET A 103 -21.97 25.07 -3.81
CA MET A 103 -22.28 24.50 -5.13
C MET A 103 -21.00 24.13 -5.88
N ARG A 104 -19.95 24.96 -5.80
CA ARG A 104 -18.65 24.64 -6.39
C ARG A 104 -17.97 23.41 -5.76
N MET A 105 -18.13 23.20 -4.45
CA MET A 105 -17.60 22.04 -3.74
C MET A 105 -18.36 20.74 -4.00
N ALA A 106 -19.62 20.82 -4.42
CA ALA A 106 -20.49 19.65 -4.57
C ALA A 106 -19.96 18.60 -5.58
N PRO A 107 -19.48 18.95 -6.79
CA PRO A 107 -18.91 17.97 -7.71
C PRO A 107 -17.69 17.25 -7.15
N SER A 108 -16.76 17.98 -6.51
CA SER A 108 -15.58 17.38 -5.89
C SER A 108 -15.94 16.42 -4.75
N LEU A 109 -16.92 16.77 -3.90
CA LEU A 109 -17.41 15.90 -2.85
C LEU A 109 -18.09 14.65 -3.41
N GLY A 110 -18.94 14.82 -4.43
CA GLY A 110 -19.61 13.70 -5.11
C GLY A 110 -18.61 12.73 -5.74
N TYR A 111 -17.58 13.26 -6.41
CA TYR A 111 -16.50 12.45 -6.98
C TYR A 111 -15.68 11.73 -5.89
N SER A 112 -15.30 12.41 -4.81
CA SER A 112 -14.59 11.77 -3.68
C SER A 112 -15.41 10.66 -3.02
N LEU A 113 -16.73 10.83 -2.88
CA LEU A 113 -17.62 9.78 -2.36
C LEU A 113 -17.73 8.58 -3.30
N LEU A 114 -17.67 8.82 -4.62
CA LEU A 114 -17.78 7.78 -5.65
C LEU A 114 -16.53 6.89 -5.72
N ILE A 115 -15.34 7.43 -5.43
CA ILE A 115 -14.08 6.70 -5.46
C ILE A 115 -14.10 5.49 -4.50
N GLY A 116 -14.64 5.64 -3.29
CA GLY A 116 -14.66 4.56 -2.28
C GLY A 116 -15.31 3.27 -2.78
N PRO A 117 -16.57 3.29 -3.23
CA PRO A 117 -17.24 2.14 -3.83
C PRO A 117 -16.51 1.57 -5.06
N VAL A 118 -15.94 2.42 -5.92
CA VAL A 118 -15.18 1.98 -7.11
C VAL A 118 -13.92 1.22 -6.71
N ASN A 119 -13.16 1.73 -5.73
CA ASN A 119 -11.98 1.06 -5.19
C ASN A 119 -12.34 -0.28 -4.55
N LEU A 120 -13.47 -0.37 -3.84
CA LEU A 120 -13.95 -1.63 -3.27
C LEU A 120 -14.36 -2.64 -4.36
N ALA A 121 -15.05 -2.19 -5.40
CA ALA A 121 -15.43 -3.03 -6.54
C ALA A 121 -14.19 -3.56 -7.27
N TYR A 122 -13.22 -2.68 -7.55
CA TYR A 122 -11.95 -3.07 -8.16
C TYR A 122 -11.17 -4.02 -7.26
N LYS A 123 -11.15 -3.80 -5.94
CA LYS A 123 -10.48 -4.72 -5.00
C LYS A 123 -11.02 -6.14 -5.14
N ARG A 124 -12.35 -6.30 -5.16
CA ARG A 124 -12.98 -7.61 -5.36
C ARG A 124 -12.59 -8.25 -6.70
N LEU A 125 -12.59 -7.44 -7.76
CA LEU A 125 -12.18 -7.91 -9.09
C LEU A 125 -10.70 -8.33 -9.12
N ALA A 126 -9.81 -7.53 -8.56
CA ALA A 126 -8.37 -7.82 -8.53
C ALA A 126 -8.04 -9.07 -7.69
N THR A 127 -8.75 -9.28 -6.58
CA THR A 127 -8.65 -10.53 -5.80
C THR A 127 -9.08 -11.72 -6.65
N PHE A 128 -10.26 -11.62 -7.30
CA PHE A 128 -10.75 -12.67 -8.18
C PHE A 128 -9.79 -12.99 -9.34
N LEU A 129 -9.27 -11.97 -10.03
CA LEU A 129 -8.29 -12.14 -11.10
C LEU A 129 -6.99 -12.79 -10.60
N THR A 130 -6.51 -12.40 -9.42
CA THR A 130 -5.28 -12.97 -8.85
C THR A 130 -5.50 -14.41 -8.38
N ASP A 131 -6.72 -14.76 -7.93
CA ASP A 131 -7.08 -16.16 -7.67
C ASP A 131 -7.14 -16.99 -8.95
N LEU A 132 -7.65 -16.42 -10.05
CA LEU A 132 -7.65 -17.07 -11.36
C LEU A 132 -6.24 -17.35 -11.90
N GLU A 133 -5.28 -16.46 -11.63
CA GLU A 133 -3.86 -16.61 -12.00
C GLU A 133 -3.20 -17.84 -11.36
N ASN A 134 -3.74 -18.37 -10.26
CA ASN A 134 -3.25 -19.58 -9.58
C ASN A 134 -1.76 -19.51 -9.17
N HIS A 135 -1.43 -18.56 -8.30
CA HIS A 135 -0.08 -18.43 -7.71
C HIS A 135 0.24 -19.58 -6.76
N ARG A 136 1.46 -20.13 -6.85
CA ARG A 136 1.94 -21.22 -5.97
C ARG A 136 2.13 -20.77 -4.53
N LEU A 137 2.83 -19.64 -4.33
CA LEU A 137 3.20 -19.12 -3.02
C LEU A 137 2.25 -18.00 -2.59
N GLN A 138 1.99 -17.88 -1.28
CA GLN A 138 1.20 -16.79 -0.71
C GLN A 138 1.92 -15.44 -0.88
N SER A 139 3.24 -15.40 -0.69
CA SER A 139 4.07 -14.21 -0.97
C SER A 139 3.93 -13.72 -2.42
N SER A 140 3.99 -14.63 -3.39
CA SER A 140 3.79 -14.31 -4.82
C SER A 140 2.37 -13.80 -5.08
N TYR A 141 1.36 -14.44 -4.50
CA TYR A 141 -0.03 -14.01 -4.60
C TYR A 141 -0.22 -12.58 -4.08
N GLU A 142 0.26 -12.31 -2.86
CA GLU A 142 0.12 -11.02 -2.18
C GLU A 142 0.87 -9.92 -2.91
N ASN A 143 2.09 -10.17 -3.39
CA ASN A 143 2.85 -9.19 -4.16
C ASN A 143 2.14 -8.82 -5.47
N ASN A 144 1.65 -9.81 -6.22
CA ASN A 144 0.94 -9.53 -7.47
C ASN A 144 -0.41 -8.84 -7.21
N LEU A 145 -1.15 -9.23 -6.18
CA LEU A 145 -2.39 -8.54 -5.80
C LEU A 145 -2.10 -7.09 -5.40
N THR A 146 -1.07 -6.88 -4.58
CA THR A 146 -0.62 -5.56 -4.12
C THR A 146 -0.25 -4.67 -5.30
N SER A 147 0.55 -5.17 -6.26
CA SER A 147 0.90 -4.39 -7.45
C SER A 147 -0.33 -3.98 -8.28
N LYS A 148 -1.32 -4.87 -8.47
CA LYS A 148 -2.54 -4.54 -9.23
C LYS A 148 -3.35 -3.45 -8.55
N LEU A 149 -3.61 -3.63 -7.24
CA LEU A 149 -4.37 -2.69 -6.44
C LEU A 149 -3.65 -1.34 -6.35
N PHE A 150 -2.33 -1.36 -6.20
CA PHE A 150 -1.48 -0.18 -6.17
C PHE A 150 -1.59 0.66 -7.43
N ILE A 151 -1.42 0.07 -8.61
CA ILE A 151 -1.44 0.82 -9.89
C ILE A 151 -2.80 1.49 -10.09
N PHE A 152 -3.88 0.74 -9.90
CA PHE A 152 -5.23 1.28 -10.04
C PHE A 152 -5.51 2.41 -9.05
N PHE A 153 -5.13 2.19 -7.79
CA PHE A 153 -5.31 3.17 -6.73
C PHE A 153 -4.51 4.45 -6.99
N PHE A 154 -3.24 4.31 -7.37
CA PHE A 154 -2.37 5.43 -7.71
C PHE A 154 -2.98 6.29 -8.82
N ILE A 155 -3.52 5.65 -9.86
CA ILE A 155 -4.18 6.36 -10.96
C ILE A 155 -5.41 7.11 -10.46
N ASN A 156 -6.29 6.43 -9.70
CA ASN A 156 -7.53 7.03 -9.20
C ASN A 156 -7.30 8.22 -8.26
N CYS A 157 -6.28 8.15 -7.41
CA CYS A 157 -6.01 9.18 -6.42
C CYS A 157 -5.20 10.35 -7.01
N PHE A 158 -4.22 10.09 -7.88
CA PHE A 158 -3.22 11.10 -8.24
C PHE A 158 -3.32 11.62 -9.67
N VAL A 159 -3.75 10.82 -10.65
CA VAL A 159 -3.80 11.30 -12.06
C VAL A 159 -4.76 12.47 -12.21
N GLY A 160 -5.87 12.45 -11.48
CA GLY A 160 -6.78 13.58 -11.46
C GLY A 160 -6.18 14.86 -10.87
N LEU A 161 -5.34 14.74 -9.85
CA LEU A 161 -4.64 15.89 -9.26
C LEU A 161 -3.53 16.40 -10.20
N PHE A 162 -2.79 15.49 -10.85
CA PHE A 162 -1.79 15.84 -11.86
C PHE A 162 -2.41 16.55 -13.05
N TYR A 163 -3.58 16.11 -13.51
CA TYR A 163 -4.28 16.79 -14.60
C TYR A 163 -4.61 18.24 -14.24
N GLN A 164 -5.16 18.49 -13.04
CA GLN A 164 -5.47 19.87 -12.64
C GLN A 164 -4.25 20.74 -12.38
N ALA A 165 -3.19 20.15 -11.83
CA ALA A 165 -1.96 20.87 -11.54
C ALA A 165 -1.19 21.23 -12.82
N PHE A 166 -1.00 20.27 -13.74
CA PHE A 166 -0.09 20.43 -14.88
C PHE A 166 -0.76 20.85 -16.18
N PHE A 167 -2.00 20.41 -16.45
CA PHE A 167 -2.68 20.74 -17.71
C PHE A 167 -3.56 21.98 -17.58
N ASN A 168 -4.37 22.04 -16.52
CA ASN A 168 -5.26 23.18 -16.30
C ASN A 168 -4.61 24.33 -15.50
N ALA A 169 -3.45 24.09 -14.89
CA ALA A 169 -2.74 25.04 -14.02
C ALA A 169 -3.65 25.70 -12.96
N ASN A 170 -4.70 25.01 -12.53
CA ASN A 170 -5.72 25.55 -11.62
C ASN A 170 -5.52 24.98 -10.22
N PHE A 171 -4.64 25.64 -9.46
CA PHE A 171 -4.30 25.25 -8.09
C PHE A 171 -5.51 25.32 -7.14
N ALA A 172 -6.50 26.18 -7.41
CA ALA A 172 -7.73 26.22 -6.61
C ALA A 172 -8.51 24.90 -6.74
N ASN A 173 -8.66 24.38 -7.95
CA ASN A 173 -9.33 23.09 -8.18
C ASN A 173 -8.52 21.92 -7.61
N VAL A 174 -7.18 21.97 -7.67
CA VAL A 174 -6.30 21.00 -6.99
C VAL A 174 -6.57 20.99 -5.48
N THR A 175 -6.50 22.15 -4.82
CA THR A 175 -6.71 22.26 -3.36
C THR A 175 -8.10 21.79 -2.96
N GLN A 176 -9.13 22.13 -3.73
CA GLN A 176 -10.50 21.73 -3.47
C GLN A 176 -10.68 20.21 -3.57
N LEU A 177 -10.21 19.60 -4.67
CA LEU A 177 -10.30 18.15 -4.89
C LEU A 177 -9.49 17.37 -3.86
N LEU A 178 -8.26 17.81 -3.58
CA LEU A 178 -7.41 17.20 -2.56
C LEU A 178 -8.06 17.26 -1.17
N THR A 179 -8.61 18.43 -0.80
CA THR A 179 -9.28 18.61 0.49
C THR A 179 -10.52 17.72 0.60
N SER A 180 -11.34 17.63 -0.46
CA SER A 180 -12.51 16.74 -0.45
C SER A 180 -12.10 15.28 -0.34
N MET A 181 -11.06 14.84 -1.06
CA MET A 181 -10.56 13.46 -0.99
C MET A 181 -10.04 13.14 0.41
N VAL A 182 -9.17 13.97 0.99
CA VAL A 182 -8.60 13.73 2.33
C VAL A 182 -9.69 13.66 3.39
N ILE A 183 -10.64 14.61 3.40
CA ILE A 183 -11.71 14.64 4.39
C ILE A 183 -12.66 13.45 4.22
N VAL A 184 -13.11 13.21 2.98
CA VAL A 184 -14.05 12.12 2.69
C VAL A 184 -13.42 10.76 3.00
N ASN A 185 -12.16 10.52 2.62
CA ASN A 185 -11.50 9.26 2.91
C ASN A 185 -11.26 9.09 4.41
N ALA A 186 -10.82 10.14 5.12
CA ALA A 186 -10.68 10.09 6.57
C ALA A 186 -12.01 9.75 7.27
N ILE A 187 -13.13 10.30 6.81
CA ILE A 187 -14.45 10.00 7.39
C ILE A 187 -14.91 8.58 7.01
N LEU A 188 -14.99 8.29 5.72
CA LEU A 188 -15.52 7.03 5.21
C LEU A 188 -14.79 5.82 5.77
N LEU A 189 -13.45 5.85 5.81
CA LEU A 189 -12.64 4.74 6.31
C LEU A 189 -12.95 4.44 7.78
N LYS A 190 -13.07 5.46 8.64
CA LYS A 190 -13.44 5.27 10.06
C LYS A 190 -14.81 4.61 10.20
N PHE A 191 -15.78 5.06 9.40
CA PHE A 191 -17.11 4.48 9.42
C PHE A 191 -17.12 3.02 8.95
N THR A 192 -16.46 2.72 7.83
CA THR A 192 -16.49 1.38 7.24
C THR A 192 -15.64 0.37 7.98
N GLU A 193 -14.53 0.78 8.59
CA GLU A 193 -13.59 -0.14 9.23
C GLU A 193 -13.79 -0.28 10.74
N GLN A 194 -14.28 0.77 11.41
CA GLN A 194 -14.36 0.78 12.88
C GLN A 194 -15.82 0.81 13.34
N ILE A 195 -16.58 1.83 12.95
CA ILE A 195 -17.92 2.09 13.50
C ILE A 195 -18.93 1.03 13.06
N ILE A 196 -19.08 0.80 11.75
CA ILE A 196 -20.08 -0.13 11.20
C ILE A 196 -19.84 -1.57 11.71
N PRO A 197 -18.62 -2.14 11.64
CA PRO A 197 -18.37 -3.48 12.17
C PRO A 197 -18.62 -3.58 13.67
N TYR A 198 -18.30 -2.54 14.44
CA TYR A 198 -18.57 -2.51 15.88
C TYR A 198 -20.07 -2.48 16.19
N LEU A 199 -20.85 -1.68 15.48
CA LEU A 199 -22.31 -1.67 15.61
C LEU A 199 -22.92 -3.02 15.23
N TRP A 200 -22.45 -3.65 14.14
CA TRP A 200 -22.88 -5.00 13.78
C TRP A 200 -22.51 -6.05 14.83
N LYS A 201 -21.34 -5.93 15.47
CA LYS A 201 -20.97 -6.78 16.61
C LYS A 201 -21.95 -6.61 17.76
N LEU A 202 -22.32 -5.38 18.12
CA LEU A 202 -23.31 -5.13 19.19
C LEU A 202 -24.68 -5.74 18.85
N GLN A 203 -25.12 -5.60 17.61
CA GLN A 203 -26.38 -6.18 17.14
C GLN A 203 -26.36 -7.72 17.17
N LYS A 204 -25.28 -8.36 16.66
CA LYS A 204 -25.11 -9.82 16.75
C LYS A 204 -25.06 -10.31 18.19
N LYS A 205 -24.39 -9.58 19.09
CA LYS A 205 -24.35 -9.89 20.52
C LYS A 205 -25.76 -9.88 21.12
N LYS A 206 -26.59 -8.88 20.79
CA LYS A 206 -27.99 -8.83 21.24
C LYS A 206 -28.79 -10.06 20.78
N GLN A 207 -28.68 -10.41 19.49
CA GLN A 207 -29.34 -11.60 18.91
C GLN A 207 -28.90 -12.91 19.58
N LEU A 208 -27.61 -13.04 19.94
CA LEU A 208 -27.09 -14.22 20.63
C LEU A 208 -27.57 -14.33 22.08
N ILE A 209 -27.75 -13.20 22.78
CA ILE A 209 -28.29 -13.18 24.14
C ILE A 209 -29.76 -13.59 24.15
N GLU A 210 -30.50 -13.27 23.09
CA GLU A 210 -31.91 -13.63 22.93
C GLU A 210 -32.10 -15.12 22.59
N LYS A 211 -31.23 -15.70 21.76
CA LYS A 211 -31.22 -17.14 21.41
C LYS A 211 -30.66 -18.08 22.50
N ARG A 212 -30.61 -17.65 23.76
CA ARG A 212 -29.90 -18.30 24.88
C ARG A 212 -30.48 -19.66 25.34
N SER A 213 -31.55 -20.17 24.72
CA SER A 213 -32.29 -21.33 25.24
C SER A 213 -31.65 -22.71 24.97
N ASP A 214 -30.92 -22.93 23.86
CA ASP A 214 -30.80 -24.33 23.36
C ASP A 214 -29.41 -24.98 23.39
N ASP A 215 -28.31 -24.22 23.52
CA ASP A 215 -26.96 -24.82 23.56
C ASP A 215 -26.24 -24.48 24.87
N ALA A 216 -25.98 -25.47 25.71
CA ALA A 216 -25.20 -25.32 26.96
C ALA A 216 -23.71 -25.72 26.81
N GLN A 217 -23.32 -26.38 25.71
CA GLN A 217 -21.98 -27.00 25.57
C GLN A 217 -20.86 -26.06 25.09
N VAL A 218 -21.17 -24.95 24.40
CA VAL A 218 -20.13 -24.04 23.87
C VAL A 218 -19.90 -22.89 24.84
N SER A 219 -18.66 -22.75 25.33
CA SER A 219 -18.24 -21.63 26.19
C SER A 219 -18.69 -20.29 25.62
N SER A 220 -19.24 -19.44 26.49
CA SER A 220 -19.74 -18.10 26.13
C SER A 220 -18.69 -17.25 25.41
N ALA A 221 -17.41 -17.47 25.71
CA ALA A 221 -16.28 -16.81 25.03
C ALA A 221 -16.19 -17.16 23.54
N VAL A 222 -16.34 -18.44 23.19
CA VAL A 222 -16.26 -18.90 21.78
C VAL A 222 -17.41 -18.34 20.95
N ARG A 223 -18.60 -18.21 21.54
CA ARG A 223 -19.75 -17.57 20.88
C ARG A 223 -19.51 -16.08 20.60
N GLN A 224 -18.89 -15.38 21.55
CA GLN A 224 -18.54 -13.98 21.36
C GLN A 224 -17.52 -13.80 20.23
N LEU A 225 -16.52 -14.67 20.13
CA LEU A 225 -15.52 -14.63 19.05
C LEU A 225 -16.17 -14.79 17.66
N LYS A 226 -17.19 -15.65 17.52
CA LYS A 226 -17.93 -15.81 16.25
C LYS A 226 -18.65 -14.54 15.78
N THR A 227 -18.90 -13.56 16.65
CA THR A 227 -19.55 -12.30 16.25
C THR A 227 -18.59 -11.32 15.58
N LEU A 228 -17.29 -11.46 15.84
CA LEU A 228 -16.24 -10.58 15.34
C LEU A 228 -15.99 -10.81 13.84
N THR A 229 -15.51 -9.79 13.16
CA THR A 229 -15.19 -9.86 11.73
C THR A 229 -13.86 -10.61 11.51
N PRO A 230 -13.75 -11.42 10.44
CA PRO A 230 -12.49 -12.07 10.12
C PRO A 230 -11.45 -11.04 9.66
N PHE A 231 -10.22 -11.21 10.10
CA PHE A 231 -9.09 -10.38 9.66
C PHE A 231 -8.73 -10.71 8.20
N GLN A 232 -8.63 -9.69 7.34
CA GLN A 232 -8.37 -9.83 5.90
C GLN A 232 -6.94 -9.46 5.50
N GLY A 233 -6.02 -9.36 6.45
CA GLY A 233 -4.65 -8.89 6.22
C GLY A 233 -4.48 -7.38 6.41
N THR A 234 -3.23 -6.92 6.37
CA THR A 234 -2.84 -5.52 6.63
C THR A 234 -2.83 -4.65 5.37
N TYR A 235 -3.18 -5.21 4.20
CA TYR A 235 -3.13 -4.49 2.93
C TYR A 235 -3.95 -3.19 2.96
N GLY A 236 -5.17 -3.23 3.52
CA GLY A 236 -6.04 -2.05 3.64
C GLY A 236 -5.38 -0.94 4.46
N ASP A 237 -4.83 -1.30 5.62
CA ASP A 237 -4.14 -0.38 6.51
C ASP A 237 -2.95 0.31 5.81
N TYR A 238 -2.14 -0.45 5.06
CA TYR A 238 -1.01 0.11 4.32
C TYR A 238 -1.42 1.01 3.15
N VAL A 239 -2.52 0.70 2.43
CA VAL A 239 -3.04 1.58 1.37
C VAL A 239 -3.35 2.96 1.93
N THR A 240 -4.02 3.03 3.09
CA THR A 240 -4.40 4.29 3.72
C THR A 240 -3.16 5.13 4.06
N ILE A 241 -2.13 4.50 4.63
CA ILE A 241 -0.86 5.18 4.96
C ILE A 241 -0.15 5.63 3.67
N PHE A 242 -0.15 4.79 2.63
CA PHE A 242 0.48 5.09 1.35
C PHE A 242 -0.20 6.27 0.64
N GLU A 243 -1.54 6.30 0.61
CA GLU A 243 -2.32 7.39 0.03
C GLU A 243 -1.98 8.73 0.68
N GLN A 244 -2.00 8.72 2.01
CA GLN A 244 -1.74 9.90 2.82
C GLN A 244 -0.30 10.40 2.64
N TYR A 245 0.67 9.48 2.56
CA TYR A 245 2.04 9.82 2.20
C TYR A 245 2.12 10.44 0.81
N GLY A 246 1.39 9.91 -0.18
CA GLY A 246 1.34 10.47 -1.54
C GLY A 246 0.78 11.89 -1.57
N TYR A 247 -0.31 12.17 -0.85
CA TYR A 247 -0.85 13.52 -0.77
C TYR A 247 0.14 14.52 -0.17
N VAL A 248 0.87 14.12 0.87
CA VAL A 248 1.90 14.97 1.50
C VAL A 248 3.12 15.14 0.60
N ALA A 249 3.67 14.05 0.06
CA ALA A 249 4.88 14.07 -0.73
C ALA A 249 4.70 14.80 -2.06
N LEU A 250 3.57 14.61 -2.75
CA LEU A 250 3.34 15.17 -4.08
C LEU A 250 2.82 16.62 -4.07
N PHE A 251 2.00 16.99 -3.09
CA PHE A 251 1.20 18.23 -3.16
C PHE A 251 1.42 19.20 -1.99
N SER A 252 2.35 18.94 -1.08
CA SER A 252 2.63 19.86 0.04
C SER A 252 3.11 21.25 -0.40
N ALA A 253 3.79 21.36 -1.56
CA ALA A 253 4.18 22.65 -2.13
C ALA A 253 2.97 23.52 -2.53
N VAL A 254 1.87 22.90 -2.98
CA VAL A 254 0.64 23.59 -3.38
C VAL A 254 -0.30 23.79 -2.20
N PHE A 255 -0.38 22.80 -1.30
CA PHE A 255 -1.28 22.81 -0.14
C PHE A 255 -0.55 22.38 1.15
N PRO A 256 0.18 23.29 1.82
CA PRO A 256 0.99 22.95 3.00
C PRO A 256 0.18 22.36 4.17
N TRP A 257 -1.09 22.76 4.32
CA TRP A 257 -2.00 22.28 5.36
C TRP A 257 -2.24 20.77 5.29
N VAL A 258 -2.05 20.13 4.14
CA VAL A 258 -2.19 18.67 3.98
C VAL A 258 -1.32 17.91 5.00
N THR A 259 -0.14 18.42 5.31
CA THR A 259 0.81 17.79 6.23
C THR A 259 0.29 17.80 7.67
N ILE A 260 -0.31 18.91 8.10
CA ILE A 260 -0.90 19.04 9.44
C ILE A 260 -2.15 18.15 9.54
N CYS A 261 -3.01 18.17 8.52
CA CYS A 261 -4.17 17.27 8.45
C CYS A 261 -3.75 15.80 8.51
N ALA A 262 -2.70 15.42 7.79
CA ALA A 262 -2.15 14.08 7.82
C ALA A 262 -1.62 13.71 9.23
N LEU A 263 -0.88 14.60 9.88
CA LEU A 263 -0.39 14.34 11.24
C LEU A 263 -1.54 14.07 12.21
N VAL A 264 -2.58 14.92 12.18
CA VAL A 264 -3.78 14.76 13.01
C VAL A 264 -4.50 13.44 12.69
N ASN A 265 -4.68 13.12 11.41
CA ASN A 265 -5.28 11.86 11.00
C ASN A 265 -4.51 10.64 11.56
N ASN A 266 -3.18 10.65 11.49
CA ASN A 266 -2.34 9.57 12.01
C ASN A 266 -2.47 9.38 13.53
N LEU A 267 -2.65 10.46 14.30
CA LEU A 267 -2.88 10.36 15.75
C LEU A 267 -4.21 9.64 16.07
N PHE A 268 -5.26 9.93 15.29
CA PHE A 268 -6.53 9.23 15.41
C PHE A 268 -6.47 7.80 14.82
N GLU A 269 -5.71 7.58 13.74
CA GLU A 269 -5.52 6.26 13.13
C GLU A 269 -4.83 5.29 14.08
N LEU A 270 -3.76 5.71 14.75
CA LEU A 270 -3.04 4.85 15.69
C LEU A 270 -3.97 4.29 16.78
N ARG A 271 -4.87 5.12 17.33
CA ARG A 271 -5.83 4.69 18.34
C ARG A 271 -7.01 3.93 17.75
N GLY A 272 -7.48 4.35 16.58
CA GLY A 272 -8.58 3.71 15.85
C GLY A 272 -8.23 2.29 15.41
N ASP A 273 -7.04 2.07 14.88
CA ASP A 273 -6.55 0.75 14.51
C ASP A 273 -6.35 -0.14 15.74
N ALA A 274 -5.78 0.38 16.84
CA ALA A 274 -5.71 -0.38 18.09
C ALA A 274 -7.12 -0.83 18.56
N PHE A 275 -8.12 0.04 18.47
CA PHE A 275 -9.51 -0.32 18.76
C PHE A 275 -10.04 -1.39 17.80
N LYS A 276 -9.80 -1.25 16.50
CA LYS A 276 -10.17 -2.19 15.43
C LYS A 276 -9.64 -3.60 15.73
N TYR A 277 -8.35 -3.72 16.05
CA TYR A 277 -7.70 -4.99 16.37
C TYR A 277 -8.19 -5.62 17.69
N CYS A 278 -8.49 -4.81 18.72
CA CYS A 278 -8.93 -5.34 20.01
C CYS A 278 -10.42 -5.66 20.09
N HIS A 279 -11.28 -4.91 19.38
CA HIS A 279 -12.72 -4.96 19.58
C HIS A 279 -13.53 -5.34 18.35
N VAL A 280 -12.97 -5.26 17.14
CA VAL A 280 -13.71 -5.53 15.89
C VAL A 280 -13.31 -6.86 15.29
N TYR A 281 -12.00 -7.09 15.11
CA TYR A 281 -11.50 -8.30 14.45
C TYR A 281 -11.39 -9.51 15.37
N GLN A 282 -11.52 -10.68 14.76
CA GLN A 282 -11.03 -11.94 15.32
C GLN A 282 -9.51 -11.89 15.42
N ARG A 283 -8.94 -12.54 16.44
CA ARG A 283 -7.49 -12.64 16.61
C ARG A 283 -6.89 -13.30 15.37
N PRO A 284 -6.03 -12.62 14.60
CA PRO A 284 -5.39 -13.22 13.44
C PRO A 284 -4.35 -14.26 13.87
N PHE A 285 -4.07 -15.21 12.98
CA PHE A 285 -2.92 -16.09 13.15
C PHE A 285 -1.63 -15.27 12.99
N ALA A 286 -0.67 -15.50 13.89
CA ALA A 286 0.62 -14.83 13.80
C ALA A 286 1.35 -15.31 12.54
N GLN A 287 1.68 -14.36 11.67
CA GLN A 287 2.52 -14.57 10.49
C GLN A 287 3.84 -13.86 10.73
N GLN A 288 4.95 -14.56 10.51
CA GLN A 288 6.28 -13.98 10.62
C GLN A 288 6.53 -13.10 9.39
N SER A 289 6.91 -11.86 9.62
CA SER A 289 7.44 -10.97 8.58
C SER A 289 8.69 -10.29 9.09
N TRP A 290 9.64 -10.04 8.19
CA TRP A 290 10.87 -9.33 8.46
C TRP A 290 10.86 -7.91 7.89
N ASN A 291 9.91 -7.60 6.99
CA ASN A 291 9.76 -6.28 6.42
C ASN A 291 8.29 -5.94 6.10
N ILE A 292 8.06 -4.74 5.56
CA ILE A 292 6.73 -4.29 5.10
C ILE A 292 6.36 -4.83 3.70
N GLY A 293 7.19 -5.71 3.12
CA GLY A 293 6.97 -6.30 1.81
C GLY A 293 7.14 -5.33 0.65
N SER A 294 6.32 -5.53 -0.39
CA SER A 294 6.33 -4.72 -1.62
C SER A 294 6.00 -3.25 -1.40
N TRP A 295 5.44 -2.89 -0.24
CA TRP A 295 5.21 -1.50 0.14
C TRP A 295 6.48 -0.66 0.18
N HIS A 296 7.63 -1.25 0.51
CA HIS A 296 8.89 -0.50 0.49
C HIS A 296 9.17 0.09 -0.91
N TYR A 297 9.05 -0.72 -1.95
CA TYR A 297 9.22 -0.28 -3.33
C TYR A 297 8.17 0.75 -3.75
N ALA A 298 6.92 0.57 -3.29
CA ALA A 298 5.85 1.53 -3.56
C ALA A 298 6.15 2.93 -2.99
N PHE A 299 6.55 3.01 -1.72
CA PHE A 299 6.95 4.27 -1.08
C PHE A 299 8.16 4.91 -1.75
N ASP A 300 9.13 4.10 -2.16
CA ASP A 300 10.34 4.59 -2.82
C ASP A 300 10.07 5.15 -4.22
N ILE A 301 9.28 4.44 -5.03
CA ILE A 301 8.82 4.91 -6.35
C ILE A 301 8.05 6.22 -6.20
N LEU A 302 7.12 6.29 -5.24
CA LEU A 302 6.35 7.51 -4.97
C LEU A 302 7.23 8.68 -4.53
N SER A 303 8.28 8.41 -3.74
CA SER A 303 9.26 9.43 -3.32
C SER A 303 10.01 10.01 -4.52
N SER A 304 10.39 9.16 -5.48
CA SER A 304 11.01 9.62 -6.73
C SER A 304 10.04 10.43 -7.59
N ILE A 305 8.78 9.97 -7.74
CA ILE A 305 7.73 10.74 -8.44
C ILE A 305 7.48 12.09 -7.77
N ALA A 306 7.59 12.17 -6.43
CA ALA A 306 7.45 13.41 -5.69
C ALA A 306 8.54 14.43 -6.02
N ILE A 307 9.79 14.02 -6.23
CA ILE A 307 10.86 14.94 -6.66
C ILE A 307 10.52 15.54 -8.03
N VAL A 308 10.12 14.70 -8.99
CA VAL A 308 9.72 15.16 -10.33
C VAL A 308 8.52 16.10 -10.25
N THR A 309 7.50 15.72 -9.49
CA THR A 309 6.26 16.49 -9.34
C THR A 309 6.54 17.86 -8.72
N ASN A 310 7.26 17.93 -7.60
CA ASN A 310 7.52 19.21 -6.94
C ASN A 310 8.43 20.12 -7.77
N THR A 311 9.42 19.56 -8.48
CA THR A 311 10.27 20.34 -9.38
C THR A 311 9.45 20.95 -10.53
N ALA A 312 8.54 20.16 -11.12
CA ALA A 312 7.64 20.64 -12.15
C ALA A 312 6.62 21.68 -11.61
N LEU A 313 6.08 21.50 -10.41
CA LEU A 313 5.17 22.45 -9.78
C LEU A 313 5.85 23.81 -9.52
N ILE A 314 7.10 23.82 -9.07
CA ILE A 314 7.89 25.04 -8.89
C ILE A 314 8.13 25.71 -10.24
N ALA A 315 8.48 24.94 -11.28
CA ALA A 315 8.72 25.46 -12.63
C ALA A 315 7.46 26.12 -13.24
N MET A 316 6.26 25.67 -12.87
CA MET A 316 5.00 26.23 -13.36
C MET A 316 4.55 27.50 -12.62
N GLN A 317 5.20 27.87 -11.53
CA GLN A 317 4.78 29.02 -10.75
C GLN A 317 5.11 30.33 -11.49
N PRO A 318 4.13 31.25 -11.70
CA PRO A 318 4.36 32.48 -12.47
C PRO A 318 5.47 33.37 -11.87
N THR A 319 5.54 33.44 -10.54
CA THR A 319 6.57 34.21 -9.83
C THR A 319 7.98 33.69 -10.11
N VAL A 320 8.14 32.37 -10.23
CA VAL A 320 9.43 31.76 -10.56
C VAL A 320 9.78 32.08 -12.01
N ARG A 321 8.82 32.01 -12.93
CA ARG A 321 9.02 32.37 -14.33
C ARG A 321 9.45 33.83 -14.50
N GLU A 322 8.96 34.76 -13.69
CA GLU A 322 9.36 36.17 -13.72
C GLU A 322 10.86 36.36 -13.41
N TYR A 323 11.43 35.63 -12.44
CA TYR A 323 12.86 35.68 -12.13
C TYR A 323 13.75 35.22 -13.29
N PHE A 324 13.24 34.31 -14.14
CA PHE A 324 13.95 33.79 -15.31
C PHE A 324 13.44 34.38 -16.63
N SER A 325 12.83 35.56 -16.58
CA SER A 325 12.25 36.23 -17.76
C SER A 325 13.24 36.51 -18.91
N SER A 326 14.54 36.53 -18.63
CA SER A 326 15.59 36.71 -19.64
C SER A 326 15.95 35.43 -20.40
N TYR A 327 15.53 34.26 -19.93
CA TYR A 327 15.83 32.97 -20.54
C TYR A 327 14.72 32.54 -21.48
N THR A 328 15.09 31.81 -22.54
CA THR A 328 14.11 31.17 -23.43
C THR A 328 13.34 30.05 -22.72
N ASP A 329 12.21 29.63 -23.28
CA ASP A 329 11.41 28.51 -22.74
C ASP A 329 12.23 27.22 -22.63
N VAL A 330 13.08 26.95 -23.62
CA VAL A 330 13.93 25.76 -23.66
C VAL A 330 14.99 25.81 -22.56
N GLU A 331 15.70 26.94 -22.43
CA GLU A 331 16.71 27.12 -21.37
C GLU A 331 16.09 27.01 -19.99
N TYR A 332 14.92 27.61 -19.78
CA TYR A 332 14.17 27.52 -18.54
C TYR A 332 13.83 26.07 -18.18
N ILE A 333 13.26 25.31 -19.11
CA ILE A 333 12.93 23.90 -18.88
C ILE A 333 14.20 23.09 -18.59
N LEU A 334 15.29 23.32 -19.33
CA LEU A 334 16.56 22.63 -19.11
C LEU A 334 17.15 22.88 -17.72
N ILE A 335 17.01 24.10 -17.17
CA ILE A 335 17.43 24.41 -15.80
C ILE A 335 16.66 23.55 -14.79
N PHE A 336 15.33 23.44 -14.93
CA PHE A 336 14.51 22.64 -14.02
C PHE A 336 14.74 21.13 -14.19
N VAL A 337 14.94 20.64 -15.41
CA VAL A 337 15.32 19.24 -15.66
C VAL A 337 16.70 18.95 -15.06
N ALA A 338 17.67 19.87 -15.17
CA ALA A 338 18.98 19.71 -14.53
C ALA A 338 18.85 19.68 -12.99
N ALA A 339 18.05 20.58 -12.41
CA ALA A 339 17.77 20.60 -10.98
C ALA A 339 17.10 19.29 -10.51
N GLU A 340 16.13 18.77 -11.28
CA GLU A 340 15.49 17.48 -11.03
C GLU A 340 16.51 16.34 -10.97
N HIS A 341 17.42 16.25 -11.96
CA HIS A 341 18.45 15.21 -12.00
C HIS A 341 19.42 15.31 -10.83
N VAL A 342 19.78 16.52 -10.40
CA VAL A 342 20.60 16.72 -9.20
C VAL A 342 19.87 16.23 -7.95
N LEU A 343 18.58 16.53 -7.79
CA LEU A 343 17.78 16.06 -6.65
C LEU A 343 17.61 14.54 -6.66
N LEU A 344 17.36 13.93 -7.82
CA LEU A 344 17.30 12.47 -7.97
C LEU A 344 18.66 11.82 -7.67
N ALA A 345 19.76 12.43 -8.12
CA ALA A 345 21.11 11.96 -7.81
C ALA A 345 21.42 12.06 -6.31
N ILE A 346 21.01 13.14 -5.64
CA ILE A 346 21.12 13.29 -4.18
C ILE A 346 20.29 12.20 -3.48
N LYS A 347 19.05 11.96 -3.90
CA LYS A 347 18.22 10.87 -3.36
C LYS A 347 18.93 9.53 -3.50
N PHE A 348 19.38 9.19 -4.71
CA PHE A 348 20.08 7.94 -4.98
C PHE A 348 21.37 7.81 -4.15
N PHE A 349 22.11 8.92 -3.98
CA PHE A 349 23.29 8.93 -3.14
C PHE A 349 22.95 8.68 -1.66
N ILE A 350 21.87 9.26 -1.14
CA ILE A 350 21.39 8.98 0.22
C ILE A 350 20.98 7.51 0.36
N ASP A 351 20.24 6.99 -0.62
CA ASP A 351 19.80 5.59 -0.66
C ASP A 351 20.99 4.62 -0.70
N PHE A 352 22.10 5.02 -1.34
CA PHE A 352 23.35 4.25 -1.36
C PHE A 352 24.21 4.42 -0.09
N ALA A 353 24.25 5.63 0.46
CA ALA A 353 25.15 5.97 1.58
C ALA A 353 24.64 5.41 2.92
N ILE A 354 23.33 5.27 3.09
CA ILE A 354 22.73 4.74 4.32
C ILE A 354 22.55 3.22 4.16
N PRO A 355 23.25 2.39 4.96
CA PRO A 355 23.08 0.94 4.87
C PRO A 355 21.70 0.51 5.38
N ASP A 356 21.05 -0.37 4.61
CA ASP A 356 19.75 -0.96 4.94
C ASP A 356 19.75 -1.69 6.29
N VAL A 357 20.84 -2.41 6.60
CA VAL A 357 21.02 -3.16 7.85
C VAL A 357 21.96 -2.38 8.77
N PRO A 358 21.55 -2.05 10.01
CA PRO A 358 22.43 -1.38 10.96
C PRO A 358 23.63 -2.26 11.35
N TYR A 359 24.77 -1.61 11.58
CA TYR A 359 26.04 -2.29 11.88
C TYR A 359 25.97 -3.26 13.06
N GLU A 360 25.22 -2.91 14.12
CA GLU A 360 25.01 -3.79 15.29
C GLU A 360 24.39 -5.13 14.89
N VAL A 361 23.34 -5.08 14.07
CA VAL A 361 22.63 -6.27 13.58
C VAL A 361 23.54 -7.08 12.65
N GLU A 362 24.29 -6.40 11.77
CA GLU A 362 25.21 -7.08 10.86
C GLU A 362 26.33 -7.84 11.60
N ILE A 363 26.88 -7.27 12.67
CA ILE A 363 27.86 -7.98 13.52
C ILE A 363 27.24 -9.25 14.10
N GLU A 364 26.02 -9.16 14.63
CA GLU A 364 25.35 -10.31 15.25
C GLU A 364 25.03 -11.41 14.22
N ARG A 365 24.60 -11.04 13.01
CA ARG A 365 24.41 -11.97 11.88
C ARG A 365 25.72 -12.68 11.52
N VAL A 366 26.79 -11.92 11.34
CA VAL A 366 28.12 -12.46 10.98
C VAL A 366 28.65 -13.38 12.07
N LYS A 367 28.48 -13.03 13.36
CA LYS A 367 28.84 -13.90 14.49
C LYS A 367 28.07 -15.22 14.46
N ALA A 368 26.75 -15.17 14.27
CA ALA A 368 25.92 -16.37 14.19
C ALA A 368 26.32 -17.28 13.01
N LEU A 369 26.59 -16.70 11.84
CA LEU A 369 27.08 -17.43 10.67
C LEU A 369 28.45 -18.06 10.92
N TYR A 370 29.35 -17.34 11.60
CA TYR A 370 30.67 -17.85 11.96
C TYR A 370 30.57 -19.06 12.90
N GLU A 371 29.73 -18.98 13.94
CA GLU A 371 29.50 -20.07 14.89
C GLU A 371 28.88 -21.30 14.21
N SER A 372 27.88 -21.10 13.34
CA SER A 372 27.27 -22.17 12.55
C SER A 372 28.31 -22.90 11.67
N ASN A 373 29.17 -22.14 10.98
CA ASN A 373 30.24 -22.70 10.16
C ASN A 373 31.29 -23.46 11.00
N GLN A 374 31.64 -22.96 12.19
CA GLN A 374 32.51 -23.70 13.11
C GLN A 374 31.88 -25.01 13.58
N ALA A 375 30.59 -25.00 13.93
CA ALA A 375 29.87 -26.19 14.35
C ALA A 375 29.84 -27.26 13.25
N LEU A 376 29.59 -26.86 11.99
CA LEU A 376 29.64 -27.75 10.84
C LEU A 376 31.03 -28.36 10.62
N ARG A 377 32.10 -27.55 10.75
CA ARG A 377 33.49 -28.03 10.64
C ARG A 377 33.80 -29.08 11.72
N ARG A 378 33.41 -28.82 12.96
CA ARG A 378 33.58 -29.79 14.08
C ARG A 378 32.81 -31.08 13.80
N GLN A 379 31.57 -30.99 13.30
CA GLN A 379 30.78 -32.16 12.97
C GLN A 379 31.41 -33.00 11.84
N ARG A 380 31.92 -32.35 10.80
CA ARG A 380 32.63 -33.04 9.69
C ARG A 380 33.91 -33.71 10.16
N ALA A 381 34.71 -33.03 10.98
CA ALA A 381 35.93 -33.60 11.57
C ALA A 381 35.60 -34.83 12.44
N ASN A 382 34.58 -34.74 13.30
CA ASN A 382 34.14 -35.85 14.12
C ASN A 382 33.64 -37.05 13.30
N LYS A 383 32.87 -36.80 12.21
CA LYS A 383 32.44 -37.85 11.29
C LYS A 383 33.62 -38.53 10.57
N ALA A 384 34.60 -37.75 10.12
CA ALA A 384 35.80 -38.30 9.48
C ALA A 384 36.59 -39.20 10.45
N LEU A 385 36.77 -38.75 11.70
CA LEU A 385 37.48 -39.50 12.73
C LEU A 385 36.73 -40.78 13.16
N GLN A 386 35.39 -40.76 13.12
CA GLN A 386 34.57 -41.97 13.32
C GLN A 386 34.71 -42.95 12.16
N ALA A 387 34.70 -42.47 10.92
CA ALA A 387 34.88 -43.31 9.73
C ALA A 387 36.25 -44.01 9.72
N GLU A 388 37.31 -43.28 10.06
CA GLU A 388 38.67 -43.85 10.18
C GLU A 388 38.73 -44.94 11.27
N LYS A 389 38.13 -44.69 12.45
CA LYS A 389 38.05 -45.69 13.52
C LYS A 389 37.23 -46.93 13.15
N SER A 390 36.20 -46.81 12.30
CA SER A 390 35.45 -47.97 11.81
C SER A 390 36.22 -48.79 10.79
N ILE A 391 37.06 -48.16 9.96
CA ILE A 391 37.92 -48.85 8.99
C ILE A 391 39.01 -49.65 9.72
N VAL A 392 39.61 -49.10 10.78
CA VAL A 392 40.67 -49.78 11.56
C VAL A 392 40.14 -50.96 12.40
N ARG A 393 38.82 -51.07 12.60
CA ARG A 393 38.19 -52.17 13.36
C ARG A 393 37.73 -53.36 12.50
N LEU A 394 37.79 -53.23 11.18
CA LEU A 394 37.59 -54.31 10.20
C LEU A 394 38.95 -54.86 9.79
#